data_AF-A0A0B3AIE1-F1
#
_entry.id   AF-A0A0B3AIE1-F1
#
_cell.length_a   1.000
_cell.length_b   1.000
_cell.length_c   1.000
_cell.angle_alpha   90.00
_cell.angle_beta   90.00
_cell.angle_gamma   90.00
#
_symmetry.space_group_name_H-M   'P 1'
#
loop_
_entity.id
_entity.type
_entity.pdbx_description
1 polymer ?
#
loop_
_entity_poly.entity_id
_entity_poly.type
_entity_poly.pdbx_seq_one_letter_code
_entity_poly.pdbx_strand_id
1 'polypeptide(L)'
;MKKMIGLLMTVLLVISMVVIAEEQNTITSSGSSQDRDVQLSECVHKLVDEEGIDGSTAKTRCVEIIEGIVPSQVTEVTVVPTQVSPTPNEEENEDEESIRDACIKKLMESEGMIRAAAKARCMPPSVALIRDDAQDRLENAIQDCMKDLVDKEGIDRAAAKARCTKKLRGIVVQPVVQEIRDDQQEKCVERLREKGIEEAIATDKCRVLPHAFAIGQYSGDDLIERCVKKYLELKPEATEDMAKAECKVPPKVIAIGQIDQEDQINYCIKKMIDVSGFSDDDATKRCKEKLEIIKSIKPQIRQIEEEVRGRIEANKEEIKTLRESLRERQREVSDLKAEVREACKEDSSDALCQEKQQEVLSRAKEQTKASIENMIAELDKIKDNALGSESLSEEDALLVAAHIDERIAILQEISGSIDAITTKEELKELTDDLREGWAKAKRTAQVEIVRLSVVKVGNVGARAKQVEEQLSKTLLELEEEGIDTTEVAGMLGDFNLKLQDALLTNEQAQDAFAEAASAIGTDGFQQQMERVNELRQAAKTAMQEALELLKEIMRATKELQGQTI
;
A
#
# COMPACT_ATOMS: atom_id res chain seq x y z
N MET A 1 -0.55 50.09 -24.55
CA MET A 1 -0.95 48.67 -24.42
C MET A 1 -0.49 47.74 -25.57
N LYS A 2 0.46 48.15 -26.44
CA LYS A 2 1.18 47.23 -27.37
C LYS A 2 2.71 47.23 -27.17
N LYS A 3 3.21 47.82 -26.07
CA LYS A 3 4.63 47.82 -25.66
C LYS A 3 4.91 47.01 -24.38
N MET A 4 3.91 46.35 -23.81
CA MET A 4 4.06 45.48 -22.63
C MET A 4 3.95 43.98 -22.96
N ILE A 5 3.83 43.64 -24.25
CA ILE A 5 3.88 42.27 -24.78
C ILE A 5 5.29 41.96 -25.34
N GLY A 6 6.11 43.00 -25.60
CA GLY A 6 7.49 42.85 -26.06
C GLY A 6 8.50 42.53 -24.95
N LEU A 7 8.23 42.91 -23.69
CA LEU A 7 9.14 42.67 -22.56
C LEU A 7 8.93 41.33 -21.85
N LEU A 8 7.73 40.73 -21.98
CA LEU A 8 7.41 39.43 -21.40
C LEU A 8 7.92 38.26 -22.28
N MET A 9 8.11 38.49 -23.58
CA MET A 9 8.84 37.56 -24.45
C MET A 9 10.36 37.66 -24.30
N THR A 10 10.90 38.74 -23.75
CA THR A 10 12.35 38.85 -23.45
C THR A 10 12.73 38.22 -22.11
N VAL A 11 11.81 38.12 -21.14
CA VAL A 11 12.08 37.42 -19.86
C VAL A 11 11.87 35.90 -19.99
N LEU A 12 10.98 35.44 -20.89
CA LEU A 12 10.86 34.01 -21.22
C LEU A 12 11.95 33.50 -22.18
N LEU A 13 12.63 34.38 -22.92
CA LEU A 13 13.83 34.05 -23.70
C LEU A 13 15.13 34.08 -22.89
N VAL A 14 15.19 34.79 -21.75
CA VAL A 14 16.39 34.80 -20.88
C VAL A 14 16.43 33.61 -19.90
N ILE A 15 15.28 32.99 -19.59
CA ILE A 15 15.25 31.72 -18.84
C ILE A 15 15.50 30.51 -19.77
N SER A 16 15.36 30.68 -21.09
CA SER A 16 15.69 29.66 -22.10
C SER A 16 17.12 29.78 -22.66
N MET A 17 17.97 30.70 -22.15
CA MET A 17 19.32 30.97 -22.68
C MET A 17 20.46 30.93 -21.64
N VAL A 18 20.25 30.36 -20.44
CA VAL A 18 21.35 30.06 -19.49
C VAL A 18 21.65 28.56 -19.37
N VAL A 19 20.96 27.70 -20.12
CA VAL A 19 21.41 26.32 -20.34
C VAL A 19 21.26 25.99 -21.82
N ILE A 20 22.25 26.43 -22.60
CA ILE A 20 22.85 25.84 -23.82
C ILE A 20 23.34 26.98 -24.75
N ALA A 21 24.57 27.40 -24.51
CA ALA A 21 25.66 27.30 -25.47
C ALA A 21 26.74 26.52 -24.70
N GLU A 22 27.00 25.23 -24.95
CA GLU A 22 27.46 24.67 -26.22
C GLU A 22 26.56 23.55 -26.79
N GLU A 23 26.09 23.78 -28.03
CA GLU A 23 25.94 22.76 -29.08
C GLU A 23 27.29 22.79 -29.85
N GLN A 24 27.95 21.72 -30.29
CA GLN A 24 27.48 20.50 -30.94
C GLN A 24 28.52 19.37 -30.74
N ASN A 25 28.10 18.17 -30.36
CA ASN A 25 28.02 17.09 -31.34
C ASN A 25 27.13 15.95 -30.84
N THR A 26 26.20 15.58 -31.70
CA THR A 26 25.18 14.54 -31.58
C THR A 26 25.78 13.13 -31.66
N ILE A 27 25.45 12.25 -30.71
CA ILE A 27 25.13 10.84 -30.98
C ILE A 27 23.95 10.44 -30.08
N THR A 28 22.93 9.91 -30.74
CA THR A 28 21.72 9.24 -30.23
C THR A 28 22.04 8.00 -29.40
N SER A 29 21.30 7.75 -28.32
CA SER A 29 21.15 6.41 -27.73
C SER A 29 19.80 6.39 -26.99
N SER A 30 18.81 5.52 -27.21
CA SER A 30 18.71 4.28 -28.00
C SER A 30 19.97 3.42 -28.03
N GLY A 31 20.64 3.26 -26.89
CA GLY A 31 21.64 2.22 -26.73
C GLY A 31 20.92 0.89 -26.58
N SER A 32 20.83 0.14 -27.68
CA SER A 32 20.60 -1.30 -27.60
C SER A 32 21.70 -1.94 -26.73
N SER A 33 21.50 -3.16 -26.22
CA SER A 33 22.52 -3.81 -25.36
C SER A 33 23.92 -3.88 -26.01
N GLN A 34 24.02 -3.72 -27.34
CA GLN A 34 25.28 -3.65 -28.07
C GLN A 34 26.16 -2.43 -27.73
N ASP A 35 25.60 -1.25 -27.39
CA ASP A 35 26.43 -0.07 -27.12
C ASP A 35 27.13 -0.13 -25.75
N ARG A 36 26.50 -0.80 -24.77
CA ARG A 36 27.11 -1.04 -23.44
C ARG A 36 28.23 -2.07 -23.52
N ASP A 37 28.06 -3.12 -24.33
CA ASP A 37 29.08 -4.15 -24.50
C ASP A 37 30.33 -3.60 -25.22
N VAL A 38 30.17 -2.64 -26.14
CA VAL A 38 31.28 -1.96 -26.82
C VAL A 38 32.05 -1.05 -25.85
N GLN A 39 31.36 -0.25 -25.03
CA GLN A 39 32.00 0.62 -24.03
C GLN A 39 32.74 -0.18 -22.96
N LEU A 40 32.16 -1.31 -22.52
CA LEU A 40 32.82 -2.21 -21.58
C LEU A 40 34.04 -2.88 -22.21
N SER A 41 33.95 -3.31 -23.47
CA SER A 41 35.08 -3.90 -24.20
C SER A 41 36.24 -2.92 -24.40
N GLU A 42 35.97 -1.66 -24.76
CA GLU A 42 37.02 -0.63 -24.91
C GLU A 42 37.69 -0.29 -23.58
N CYS A 43 36.92 -0.16 -22.50
CA CYS A 43 37.48 0.10 -21.18
C CYS A 43 38.37 -1.07 -20.71
N VAL A 44 37.92 -2.32 -20.91
CA VAL A 44 38.69 -3.52 -20.54
C VAL A 44 39.97 -3.61 -21.35
N HIS A 45 39.93 -3.38 -22.65
CA HIS A 45 41.13 -3.40 -23.49
C HIS A 45 42.15 -2.37 -23.01
N LYS A 46 41.69 -1.17 -22.64
CA LYS A 46 42.57 -0.10 -22.17
C LYS A 46 43.27 -0.46 -20.85
N LEU A 47 42.54 -1.01 -19.88
CA LEU A 47 43.12 -1.44 -18.60
C LEU A 47 44.04 -2.66 -18.73
N VAL A 48 43.74 -3.57 -19.66
CA VAL A 48 44.58 -4.76 -19.91
C VAL A 48 45.86 -4.38 -20.67
N ASP A 49 45.75 -3.58 -21.72
CA ASP A 49 46.88 -3.29 -22.62
C ASP A 49 47.76 -2.14 -22.14
N GLU A 50 47.18 -1.11 -21.50
CA GLU A 50 47.95 0.06 -21.03
C GLU A 50 48.40 -0.11 -19.57
N GLU A 51 47.60 -0.75 -18.72
CA GLU A 51 47.88 -0.89 -17.28
C GLU A 51 48.27 -2.31 -16.86
N GLY A 52 48.23 -3.29 -17.77
CA GLY A 52 48.64 -4.67 -17.50
C GLY A 52 47.74 -5.42 -16.51
N ILE A 53 46.51 -4.94 -16.31
CA ILE A 53 45.54 -5.53 -15.37
C ILE A 53 44.97 -6.82 -15.98
N ASP A 54 44.75 -7.86 -15.17
CA ASP A 54 44.14 -9.08 -15.69
C ASP A 54 42.70 -8.82 -16.18
N GLY A 55 42.29 -9.50 -17.24
CA GLY A 55 41.03 -9.22 -17.93
C GLY A 55 39.78 -9.37 -17.07
N SER A 56 39.82 -10.17 -16.00
CA SER A 56 38.68 -10.35 -15.10
C SER A 56 38.54 -9.15 -14.15
N THR A 57 39.65 -8.68 -13.57
CA THR A 57 39.69 -7.51 -12.71
C THR A 57 39.44 -6.21 -13.49
N ALA A 58 39.97 -6.10 -14.71
CA ALA A 58 39.71 -4.98 -15.62
C ALA A 58 38.22 -4.85 -15.93
N LYS A 59 37.52 -5.98 -16.16
CA LYS A 59 36.08 -5.99 -16.44
C LYS A 59 35.26 -5.51 -15.24
N THR A 60 35.56 -5.98 -14.04
CA THR A 60 34.88 -5.54 -12.82
C THR A 60 35.08 -4.04 -12.58
N ARG A 61 36.31 -3.53 -12.68
CA ARG A 61 36.61 -2.10 -12.54
C ARG A 61 35.91 -1.24 -13.57
N CYS A 62 35.83 -1.69 -14.83
CA CYS A 62 35.15 -0.94 -15.87
C CYS A 62 33.64 -0.88 -15.65
N VAL A 63 33.03 -1.95 -15.13
CA VAL A 63 31.61 -1.91 -14.71
C VAL A 63 31.42 -0.91 -13.56
N GLU A 64 32.28 -0.94 -12.54
CA GLU A 64 32.22 0.00 -11.41
C GLU A 64 32.38 1.47 -11.84
N ILE A 65 33.26 1.75 -12.80
CA ILE A 65 33.49 3.10 -13.37
C ILE A 65 32.28 3.56 -14.18
N ILE A 66 31.71 2.69 -15.03
CA ILE A 66 30.56 3.01 -15.87
C ILE A 66 29.29 3.20 -15.02
N GLU A 67 29.18 2.48 -13.90
CA GLU A 67 28.02 2.51 -13.00
C GLU A 67 28.16 3.47 -11.81
N GLY A 68 29.33 4.09 -11.62
CA GLY A 68 29.54 5.18 -10.66
C GLY A 68 29.59 4.76 -9.18
N ILE A 69 30.07 3.55 -8.89
CA ILE A 69 30.15 3.00 -7.52
C ILE A 69 31.58 3.15 -6.99
N VAL A 70 31.75 3.64 -5.75
CA VAL A 70 33.06 3.79 -5.08
C VAL A 70 33.35 2.55 -4.21
N PRO A 71 34.50 1.86 -4.35
CA PRO A 71 34.74 0.60 -3.65
C PRO A 71 35.31 0.79 -2.23
N SER A 72 34.78 0.02 -1.28
CA SER A 72 35.39 -0.27 0.03
C SER A 72 36.36 -1.46 -0.09
N GLN A 73 37.49 -1.38 0.61
CA GLN A 73 38.58 -2.35 0.48
C GLN A 73 38.23 -3.73 1.03
N VAL A 74 38.50 -4.77 0.23
CA VAL A 74 38.42 -6.18 0.63
C VAL A 74 39.77 -6.60 1.22
N THR A 75 39.75 -7.11 2.44
CA THR A 75 40.89 -7.83 3.06
C THR A 75 40.71 -9.33 2.84
N GLU A 76 41.79 -9.98 2.40
CA GLU A 76 41.88 -11.42 2.17
C GLU A 76 41.62 -12.23 3.45
N VAL A 77 40.79 -13.27 3.34
CA VAL A 77 40.74 -14.37 4.32
C VAL A 77 41.08 -15.68 3.62
N THR A 78 42.08 -16.35 4.16
CA THR A 78 42.68 -17.62 3.73
C THR A 78 41.77 -18.80 4.07
N VAL A 79 41.58 -19.71 3.12
CA VAL A 79 40.81 -20.97 3.26
C VAL A 79 41.72 -22.12 3.71
N VAL A 80 41.26 -22.94 4.66
CA VAL A 80 41.79 -24.28 4.96
C VAL A 80 40.64 -25.31 4.89
N PRO A 81 40.80 -26.49 4.24
CA PRO A 81 39.72 -27.46 4.05
C PRO A 81 39.85 -28.73 4.91
N THR A 82 38.73 -29.30 5.37
CA THR A 82 38.61 -30.73 5.78
C THR A 82 37.11 -31.12 5.76
N GLN A 83 36.60 -31.86 4.78
CA GLN A 83 36.52 -33.34 4.61
C GLN A 83 35.53 -34.10 5.53
N VAL A 84 34.45 -34.58 4.88
CA VAL A 84 33.85 -35.95 4.88
C VAL A 84 33.11 -36.51 6.12
N SER A 85 31.86 -36.89 5.88
CA SER A 85 30.88 -37.66 6.69
C SER A 85 31.34 -39.09 7.05
N PRO A 86 30.64 -39.81 7.96
CA PRO A 86 29.51 -40.67 7.52
C PRO A 86 28.37 -40.90 8.56
N THR A 87 27.19 -41.27 8.06
CA THR A 87 26.08 -41.96 8.76
C THR A 87 26.23 -43.49 8.60
N PRO A 88 25.30 -44.37 9.05
CA PRO A 88 24.21 -44.28 10.04
C PRO A 88 24.27 -45.44 11.08
N ASN A 89 23.37 -45.46 12.07
CA ASN A 89 22.77 -46.70 12.57
C ASN A 89 21.40 -46.41 13.20
N GLU A 90 20.44 -47.28 12.86
CA GLU A 90 19.06 -47.34 13.30
C GLU A 90 18.96 -47.87 14.74
N GLU A 91 18.10 -47.30 15.58
CA GLU A 91 17.33 -48.03 16.59
C GLU A 91 16.20 -47.14 17.18
N GLU A 92 14.96 -47.55 16.86
CA GLU A 92 13.74 -47.59 17.69
C GLU A 92 13.23 -46.35 18.46
N ASN A 93 12.22 -45.71 17.85
CA ASN A 93 10.92 -45.30 18.40
C ASN A 93 10.73 -45.30 19.94
N GLU A 94 11.19 -44.25 20.62
CA GLU A 94 10.62 -43.82 21.93
C GLU A 94 10.64 -42.29 22.16
N ASP A 95 11.08 -41.48 21.19
CA ASP A 95 11.37 -40.04 21.42
C ASP A 95 10.27 -39.04 21.00
N GLU A 96 9.18 -39.46 20.35
CA GLU A 96 8.13 -38.51 19.90
C GLU A 96 7.36 -37.85 21.06
N GLU A 97 7.21 -38.54 22.20
CA GLU A 97 6.51 -38.01 23.38
C GLU A 97 7.42 -37.09 24.20
N SER A 98 8.72 -37.42 24.28
CA SER A 98 9.77 -36.63 24.94
C SER A 98 10.00 -35.27 24.25
N ILE A 99 10.04 -35.26 22.91
CA ILE A 99 10.21 -34.02 22.12
C ILE A 99 8.94 -33.14 22.22
N ARG A 100 7.75 -33.75 22.19
CA ARG A 100 6.47 -33.07 22.38
C ARG A 100 6.39 -32.39 23.75
N ASP A 101 6.77 -33.09 24.82
CA ASP A 101 6.73 -32.56 26.19
C ASP A 101 7.81 -31.50 26.43
N ALA A 102 9.01 -31.65 25.85
CA ALA A 102 10.06 -30.64 25.91
C ALA A 102 9.66 -29.34 25.18
N CYS A 103 8.95 -29.47 24.05
CA CYS A 103 8.46 -28.32 23.29
C CYS A 103 7.30 -27.60 24.01
N ILE A 104 6.35 -28.36 24.59
CA ILE A 104 5.25 -27.80 25.38
C ILE A 104 5.77 -27.11 26.65
N LYS A 105 6.78 -27.69 27.32
CA LYS A 105 7.39 -27.11 28.52
C LYS A 105 8.08 -25.76 28.25
N LYS A 106 8.85 -25.66 27.15
CA LYS A 106 9.48 -24.39 26.74
C LYS A 106 8.45 -23.31 26.34
N LEU A 107 7.33 -23.73 25.73
CA LEU A 107 6.19 -22.85 25.42
C LEU A 107 5.53 -22.31 26.70
N MET A 108 5.26 -23.16 27.68
CA MET A 108 4.65 -22.77 28.96
C MET A 108 5.56 -21.86 29.80
N GLU A 109 6.88 -22.07 29.78
CA GLU A 109 7.86 -21.19 30.42
C GLU A 109 7.88 -19.79 29.76
N SER A 110 7.66 -19.71 28.44
CA SER A 110 7.55 -18.43 27.71
C SER A 110 6.21 -17.70 27.98
N GLU A 111 5.09 -18.42 28.14
CA GLU A 111 3.80 -17.84 28.57
C GLU A 111 3.88 -17.24 29.98
N GLY A 112 4.62 -17.89 30.89
CA GLY A 112 4.88 -17.36 32.23
C GLY A 112 5.61 -16.01 32.21
N MET A 113 6.56 -15.84 31.28
CA MET A 113 7.28 -14.57 31.09
C MET A 113 6.41 -13.48 30.46
N ILE A 114 5.46 -13.84 29.58
CA ILE A 114 4.46 -12.90 29.02
C ILE A 114 3.51 -12.42 30.12
N ARG A 115 3.00 -13.33 30.97
CA ARG A 115 2.16 -12.94 32.12
C ARG A 115 2.90 -12.05 33.11
N ALA A 116 4.20 -12.27 33.32
CA ALA A 116 5.03 -11.42 34.17
C ALA A 116 5.32 -10.05 33.54
N ALA A 117 5.58 -9.99 32.22
CA ALA A 117 5.85 -8.76 31.49
C ALA A 117 4.58 -7.88 31.30
N ALA A 118 3.43 -8.50 31.01
CA ALA A 118 2.13 -7.84 30.90
C ALA A 118 1.65 -7.28 32.25
N LYS A 119 2.00 -7.95 33.36
CA LYS A 119 1.67 -7.47 34.72
C LYS A 119 2.65 -6.41 35.24
N ALA A 120 3.83 -6.27 34.63
CA ALA A 120 4.85 -5.31 35.02
C ALA A 120 4.81 -3.97 34.23
N ARG A 121 4.04 -3.88 33.14
CA ARG A 121 3.87 -2.65 32.35
C ARG A 121 2.39 -2.26 32.29
N CYS A 122 2.02 -1.22 33.03
CA CYS A 122 0.71 -0.57 32.92
C CYS A 122 0.61 0.22 31.60
N MET A 123 0.37 -0.43 30.46
CA MET A 123 -0.16 0.14 29.21
C MET A 123 -0.47 -1.00 28.22
N PRO A 124 -1.59 -0.97 27.47
CA PRO A 124 -1.91 -2.04 26.52
C PRO A 124 -0.99 -1.91 25.29
N PRO A 125 -0.23 -2.96 24.92
CA PRO A 125 0.50 -2.96 23.65
C PRO A 125 -0.48 -2.92 22.47
N SER A 126 -0.09 -2.22 21.39
CA SER A 126 -0.90 -2.15 20.17
C SER A 126 -1.06 -3.55 19.53
N VAL A 127 -2.19 -3.80 18.88
CA VAL A 127 -2.48 -5.07 18.17
C VAL A 127 -1.41 -5.38 17.10
N ALA A 128 -0.75 -4.34 16.56
CA ALA A 128 0.38 -4.48 15.63
C ALA A 128 1.64 -5.04 16.31
N LEU A 129 2.01 -4.55 17.50
CA LEU A 129 3.14 -5.09 18.27
C LEU A 129 2.91 -6.55 18.68
N ILE A 130 1.66 -6.92 18.97
CA ILE A 130 1.27 -8.31 19.28
C ILE A 130 1.35 -9.18 18.01
N ARG A 131 0.96 -8.65 16.84
CA ARG A 131 1.01 -9.36 15.56
C ARG A 131 2.44 -9.59 15.08
N ASP A 132 3.29 -8.58 15.18
CA ASP A 132 4.66 -8.63 14.68
C ASP A 132 5.53 -9.52 15.60
N ASP A 133 5.39 -9.43 16.93
CA ASP A 133 6.04 -10.37 17.87
C ASP A 133 5.52 -11.82 17.72
N ALA A 134 4.22 -12.01 17.46
CA ALA A 134 3.67 -13.34 17.19
C ALA A 134 4.15 -13.92 15.85
N GLN A 135 4.36 -13.07 14.85
CA GLN A 135 4.86 -13.48 13.54
C GLN A 135 6.35 -13.84 13.59
N ASP A 136 7.17 -13.03 14.26
CA ASP A 136 8.59 -13.32 14.49
C ASP A 136 8.78 -14.63 15.29
N ARG A 137 7.95 -14.86 16.31
CA ARG A 137 7.98 -16.11 17.10
C ARG A 137 7.50 -17.32 16.31
N LEU A 138 6.50 -17.16 15.45
CA LEU A 138 6.02 -18.21 14.57
C LEU A 138 7.11 -18.59 13.55
N GLU A 139 7.79 -17.61 12.97
CA GLU A 139 8.89 -17.86 12.03
C GLU A 139 10.07 -18.55 12.72
N ASN A 140 10.47 -18.10 13.92
CA ASN A 140 11.51 -18.75 14.70
C ASN A 140 11.13 -20.20 15.08
N ALA A 141 9.89 -20.43 15.52
CA ALA A 141 9.41 -21.79 15.83
C ALA A 141 9.35 -22.68 14.58
N ILE A 142 9.02 -22.13 13.41
CA ILE A 142 9.06 -22.85 12.13
C ILE A 142 10.51 -23.23 11.79
N GLN A 143 11.47 -22.32 11.97
CA GLN A 143 12.89 -22.62 11.71
C GLN A 143 13.43 -23.70 12.66
N ASP A 144 13.11 -23.64 13.94
CA ASP A 144 13.53 -24.67 14.91
C ASP A 144 12.89 -26.03 14.61
N CYS A 145 11.60 -26.05 14.30
CA CYS A 145 10.90 -27.27 13.87
C CYS A 145 11.48 -27.84 12.56
N MET A 146 11.80 -26.97 11.60
CA MET A 146 12.42 -27.40 10.34
C MET A 146 13.80 -28.00 10.56
N LYS A 147 14.60 -27.41 11.46
CA LYS A 147 15.92 -27.92 11.80
C LYS A 147 15.84 -29.34 12.33
N ASP A 148 14.92 -29.61 13.26
CA ASP A 148 14.73 -30.96 13.79
C ASP A 148 14.26 -31.97 12.72
N LEU A 149 13.30 -31.60 11.85
CA LEU A 149 12.80 -32.50 10.80
C LEU A 149 13.83 -32.77 9.69
N VAL A 150 14.65 -31.78 9.35
CA VAL A 150 15.70 -31.92 8.33
C VAL A 150 16.87 -32.72 8.91
N ASP A 151 17.31 -32.41 10.13
CA ASP A 151 18.51 -33.00 10.71
C ASP A 151 18.28 -34.44 11.24
N LYS A 152 17.09 -34.74 11.77
CA LYS A 152 16.79 -36.05 12.38
C LYS A 152 16.01 -36.99 11.47
N GLU A 153 15.06 -36.48 10.70
CA GLU A 153 14.17 -37.30 9.88
C GLU A 153 14.55 -37.30 8.39
N GLY A 154 15.55 -36.50 7.99
CA GLY A 154 16.01 -36.42 6.59
C GLY A 154 14.94 -35.91 5.62
N ILE A 155 13.94 -35.19 6.13
CA ILE A 155 12.83 -34.68 5.32
C ILE A 155 13.32 -33.51 4.45
N ASP A 156 12.89 -33.48 3.19
CA ASP A 156 13.14 -32.35 2.31
C ASP A 156 12.67 -31.02 2.95
N ARG A 157 13.49 -29.98 2.80
CA ARG A 157 13.30 -28.70 3.48
C ARG A 157 11.96 -28.04 3.17
N ALA A 158 11.42 -28.20 1.96
CA ALA A 158 10.11 -27.66 1.59
C ALA A 158 8.96 -28.45 2.25
N ALA A 159 9.08 -29.78 2.31
CA ALA A 159 8.13 -30.64 3.01
C ALA A 159 8.16 -30.43 4.54
N ALA A 160 9.35 -30.25 5.12
CA ALA A 160 9.55 -29.92 6.53
C ALA A 160 8.91 -28.56 6.86
N LYS A 161 9.14 -27.53 6.02
CA LYS A 161 8.50 -26.21 6.17
C LYS A 161 6.98 -26.33 6.14
N ALA A 162 6.40 -27.01 5.15
CA ALA A 162 4.95 -27.16 5.03
C ALA A 162 4.32 -27.87 6.25
N ARG A 163 4.97 -28.93 6.76
CA ARG A 163 4.53 -29.64 7.98
C ARG A 163 4.62 -28.75 9.21
N CYS A 164 5.75 -28.08 9.44
CA CYS A 164 5.97 -27.19 10.58
C CYS A 164 5.02 -26.00 10.55
N THR A 165 4.86 -25.34 9.40
CA THR A 165 3.93 -24.21 9.25
C THR A 165 2.49 -24.65 9.54
N LYS A 166 2.03 -25.80 9.03
CA LYS A 166 0.67 -26.29 9.29
C LYS A 166 0.42 -26.58 10.77
N LYS A 167 1.39 -27.21 11.45
CA LYS A 167 1.28 -27.61 12.86
C LYS A 167 1.38 -26.41 13.81
N LEU A 168 2.35 -25.53 13.59
CA LEU A 168 2.61 -24.37 14.46
C LEU A 168 1.59 -23.25 14.28
N ARG A 169 1.02 -23.07 13.08
CA ARG A 169 -0.07 -22.10 12.87
C ARG A 169 -1.31 -22.46 13.69
N GLY A 170 -1.58 -23.74 13.92
CA GLY A 170 -2.66 -24.19 14.81
C GLY A 170 -2.37 -23.98 16.30
N ILE A 171 -1.09 -23.96 16.70
CA ILE A 171 -0.68 -23.88 18.11
C ILE A 171 -0.43 -22.42 18.55
N VAL A 172 0.15 -21.60 17.68
CA VAL A 172 0.58 -20.23 18.02
C VAL A 172 -0.44 -19.19 17.56
N VAL A 173 -0.95 -19.32 16.33
CA VAL A 173 -1.81 -18.28 15.74
C VAL A 173 -3.24 -18.40 16.22
N GLN A 174 -3.78 -19.61 16.37
CA GLN A 174 -5.18 -19.78 16.82
C GLN A 174 -5.44 -19.22 18.23
N PRO A 175 -4.60 -19.47 19.26
CA PRO A 175 -4.84 -18.90 20.59
C PRO A 175 -4.75 -17.37 20.62
N VAL A 176 -3.76 -16.77 19.94
CA VAL A 176 -3.61 -15.31 19.85
C VAL A 176 -4.79 -14.67 19.11
N VAL A 177 -5.24 -15.28 18.01
CA VAL A 177 -6.44 -14.82 17.27
C VAL A 177 -7.69 -14.95 18.13
N GLN A 178 -7.79 -15.99 18.96
CA GLN A 178 -8.92 -16.17 19.87
C GLN A 178 -8.89 -15.13 21.00
N GLU A 179 -7.73 -14.81 21.56
CA GLU A 179 -7.56 -13.78 22.59
C GLU A 179 -7.90 -12.37 22.06
N ILE A 180 -7.44 -12.02 20.85
CA ILE A 180 -7.81 -10.76 20.18
C ILE A 180 -9.31 -10.71 19.92
N ARG A 181 -9.92 -11.84 19.53
CA ARG A 181 -11.37 -11.93 19.30
C ARG A 181 -12.14 -11.69 20.60
N ASP A 182 -11.71 -12.28 21.71
CA ASP A 182 -12.36 -12.15 23.00
C ASP A 182 -12.25 -10.71 23.54
N ASP A 183 -11.09 -10.05 23.40
CA ASP A 183 -10.87 -8.63 23.76
C ASP A 183 -11.71 -7.66 22.91
N GLN A 184 -11.81 -7.89 21.59
CA GLN A 184 -12.67 -7.08 20.71
C GLN A 184 -14.16 -7.28 21.02
N GLN A 185 -14.56 -8.50 21.36
CA GLN A 185 -15.93 -8.80 21.75
C GLN A 185 -16.27 -8.10 23.07
N GLU A 186 -15.39 -8.12 24.07
CA GLU A 186 -15.58 -7.44 25.36
C GLU A 186 -15.72 -5.92 25.18
N LYS A 187 -14.81 -5.28 24.42
CA LYS A 187 -14.87 -3.83 24.10
C LYS A 187 -16.11 -3.46 23.30
N CYS A 188 -16.59 -4.34 22.43
CA CYS A 188 -17.85 -4.15 21.72
C CYS A 188 -19.04 -4.18 22.69
N VAL A 189 -19.09 -5.17 23.59
CA VAL A 189 -20.17 -5.30 24.59
C VAL A 189 -20.19 -4.10 25.52
N GLU A 190 -19.03 -3.62 25.97
CA GLU A 190 -18.90 -2.45 26.83
C GLU A 190 -19.47 -1.18 26.16
N ARG A 191 -19.10 -0.91 24.90
CA ARG A 191 -19.65 0.22 24.12
C ARG A 191 -21.16 0.15 23.90
N LEU A 192 -21.72 -1.04 23.76
CA LEU A 192 -23.17 -1.22 23.62
C LEU A 192 -23.87 -1.06 24.98
N ARG A 193 -23.23 -1.45 26.07
CA ARG A 193 -23.71 -1.23 27.44
C ARG A 193 -23.76 0.26 27.79
N GLU A 194 -22.74 1.02 27.41
CA GLU A 194 -22.72 2.50 27.55
C GLU A 194 -23.89 3.17 26.80
N LYS A 195 -24.39 2.54 25.73
CA LYS A 195 -25.56 2.98 24.95
C LYS A 195 -26.88 2.47 25.51
N GLY A 196 -26.89 1.87 26.70
CA GLY A 196 -28.09 1.37 27.38
C GLY A 196 -28.65 0.08 26.81
N ILE A 197 -27.86 -0.69 26.04
CA ILE A 197 -28.29 -2.00 25.52
C ILE A 197 -28.04 -3.06 26.58
N GLU A 198 -29.04 -3.90 26.83
CA GLU A 198 -28.93 -5.02 27.77
C GLU A 198 -27.79 -5.97 27.37
N GLU A 199 -27.05 -6.43 28.37
CA GLU A 199 -25.81 -7.19 28.21
C GLU A 199 -25.95 -8.47 27.39
N ALA A 200 -27.09 -9.17 27.50
CA ALA A 200 -27.39 -10.33 26.68
C ALA A 200 -27.53 -9.98 25.19
N ILE A 201 -28.18 -8.85 24.88
CA ILE A 201 -28.37 -8.35 23.51
C ILE A 201 -27.05 -7.78 22.97
N ALA A 202 -26.27 -7.10 23.81
CA ALA A 202 -24.95 -6.59 23.48
C ALA A 202 -23.99 -7.74 23.16
N THR A 203 -23.99 -8.80 23.97
CA THR A 203 -23.17 -10.01 23.78
C THR A 203 -23.54 -10.71 22.47
N ASP A 204 -24.84 -10.91 22.19
CA ASP A 204 -25.27 -11.53 20.93
C ASP A 204 -24.92 -10.68 19.71
N LYS A 205 -25.12 -9.36 19.76
CA LYS A 205 -24.74 -8.45 18.66
C LYS A 205 -23.24 -8.46 18.39
N CYS A 206 -22.43 -8.49 19.44
CA CYS A 206 -20.96 -8.50 19.34
C CYS A 206 -20.40 -9.88 18.95
N ARG A 207 -21.16 -10.97 19.14
CA ARG A 207 -20.76 -12.33 18.75
C ARG A 207 -20.98 -12.63 17.26
N VAL A 208 -21.90 -11.91 16.60
CA VAL A 208 -22.21 -12.07 15.16
C VAL A 208 -21.23 -11.27 14.28
N LEU A 209 -20.62 -10.22 14.81
CA LEU A 209 -19.70 -9.32 14.10
C LEU A 209 -18.38 -9.95 13.60
N PRO A 210 -17.73 -10.95 14.22
CA PRO A 210 -16.42 -11.44 13.77
C PRO A 210 -16.48 -12.51 12.67
N HIS A 211 -17.64 -13.13 12.42
CA HIS A 211 -17.73 -14.20 11.41
C HIS A 211 -17.60 -13.69 9.96
N ALA A 212 -17.72 -12.38 9.74
CA ALA A 212 -17.46 -11.76 8.44
C ALA A 212 -15.97 -11.59 8.12
N PHE A 213 -15.06 -11.82 9.07
CA PHE A 213 -13.64 -11.46 8.95
C PHE A 213 -12.68 -12.63 8.71
N ALA A 214 -13.18 -13.83 8.41
CA ALA A 214 -12.34 -14.97 8.08
C ALA A 214 -12.56 -15.49 6.64
N ILE A 215 -11.59 -15.11 5.79
CA ILE A 215 -11.08 -15.86 4.61
C ILE A 215 -11.89 -15.70 3.31
N GLY A 216 -11.20 -15.19 2.28
CA GLY A 216 -11.60 -15.22 0.87
C GLY A 216 -11.63 -16.63 0.27
N GLN A 217 -12.51 -17.50 0.77
CA GLN A 217 -12.74 -18.84 0.24
C GLN A 217 -14.22 -19.21 0.11
N TYR A 218 -15.15 -18.28 0.36
CA TYR A 218 -16.58 -18.56 0.28
C TYR A 218 -17.24 -17.65 -0.75
N SER A 219 -17.96 -18.25 -1.69
CA SER A 219 -18.87 -17.51 -2.56
C SER A 219 -19.99 -16.87 -1.74
N GLY A 220 -20.62 -15.80 -2.26
CA GLY A 220 -21.73 -15.12 -1.57
C GLY A 220 -22.85 -16.07 -1.12
N ASP A 221 -23.05 -17.17 -1.86
CA ASP A 221 -24.06 -18.19 -1.57
C ASP A 221 -23.74 -19.01 -0.30
N ASP A 222 -22.46 -19.28 0.00
CA ASP A 222 -22.03 -20.03 1.19
C ASP A 222 -22.28 -19.25 2.49
N LEU A 223 -22.16 -17.92 2.41
CA LEU A 223 -22.41 -17.02 3.55
C LEU A 223 -23.91 -16.89 3.83
N ILE A 224 -24.73 -16.85 2.77
CA ILE A 224 -26.20 -16.84 2.88
C ILE A 224 -26.68 -18.16 3.47
N GLU A 225 -26.20 -19.30 2.98
CA GLU A 225 -26.62 -20.62 3.46
C GLU A 225 -26.26 -20.84 4.94
N ARG A 226 -25.07 -20.39 5.37
CA ARG A 226 -24.69 -20.42 6.79
C ARG A 226 -25.52 -19.49 7.66
N CYS A 227 -25.83 -18.29 7.17
CA CYS A 227 -26.70 -17.36 7.89
C CYS A 227 -28.11 -17.95 8.07
N VAL A 228 -28.69 -18.49 6.99
CA VAL A 228 -30.01 -19.11 6.98
C VAL A 228 -30.06 -20.27 7.98
N LYS A 229 -29.05 -21.15 7.95
CA LYS A 229 -28.94 -22.26 8.88
C LYS A 229 -28.87 -21.79 10.34
N LYS A 230 -28.05 -20.77 10.63
CA LYS A 230 -27.91 -20.20 11.97
C LYS A 230 -29.19 -19.51 12.45
N TYR A 231 -29.91 -18.85 11.55
CA TYR A 231 -31.17 -18.19 11.85
C TYR A 231 -32.27 -19.20 12.23
N LEU A 232 -32.34 -20.32 11.51
CA LEU A 232 -33.25 -21.42 11.82
C LEU A 232 -32.87 -22.15 13.12
N GLU A 233 -31.57 -22.25 13.44
CA GLU A 233 -31.11 -22.76 14.74
C GLU A 233 -31.56 -21.87 15.91
N LEU A 234 -31.57 -20.55 15.71
CA LEU A 234 -31.95 -19.57 16.74
C LEU A 234 -33.46 -19.33 16.84
N LYS A 235 -34.18 -19.54 15.73
CA LYS A 235 -35.64 -19.42 15.62
C LYS A 235 -36.20 -20.62 14.89
N PRO A 236 -36.40 -21.76 15.58
CA PRO A 236 -36.87 -23.00 14.95
C PRO A 236 -38.29 -22.88 14.36
N GLU A 237 -39.07 -21.87 14.76
CA GLU A 237 -40.37 -21.54 14.19
C GLU A 237 -40.33 -20.74 12.88
N ALA A 238 -39.16 -20.21 12.48
CA ALA A 238 -39.01 -19.50 11.23
C ALA A 238 -38.96 -20.47 10.04
N THR A 239 -39.54 -20.08 8.90
CA THR A 239 -39.37 -20.84 7.66
C THR A 239 -38.03 -20.51 7.00
N GLU A 240 -37.53 -21.41 6.16
CA GLU A 240 -36.29 -21.18 5.40
C GLU A 240 -36.38 -19.92 4.53
N ASP A 241 -37.57 -19.61 3.99
CA ASP A 241 -37.80 -18.39 3.21
C ASP A 241 -37.72 -17.11 4.06
N MET A 242 -38.22 -17.16 5.30
CA MET A 242 -38.07 -16.06 6.26
C MET A 242 -36.60 -15.89 6.66
N ALA A 243 -35.88 -16.99 6.86
CA ALA A 243 -34.45 -16.96 7.15
C ALA A 243 -33.64 -16.41 5.96
N LYS A 244 -33.98 -16.79 4.72
CA LYS A 244 -33.36 -16.27 3.49
C LYS A 244 -33.64 -14.79 3.27
N ALA A 245 -34.85 -14.33 3.62
CA ALA A 245 -35.22 -12.92 3.54
C ALA A 245 -34.40 -12.05 4.50
N GLU A 246 -34.19 -12.51 5.75
CA GLU A 246 -33.41 -11.76 6.74
C GLU A 246 -31.89 -11.88 6.57
N CYS A 247 -31.44 -12.96 5.93
CA CYS A 247 -30.03 -13.17 5.59
C CYS A 247 -29.61 -12.54 4.26
N LYS A 248 -30.50 -11.82 3.55
CA LYS A 248 -30.12 -11.04 2.36
C LYS A 248 -29.18 -9.91 2.77
N VAL A 249 -27.92 -9.99 2.33
CA VAL A 249 -27.00 -8.85 2.38
C VAL A 249 -27.56 -7.75 1.46
N PRO A 250 -27.83 -6.53 1.96
CA PRO A 250 -28.26 -5.45 1.08
C PRO A 250 -27.10 -5.11 0.13
N PRO A 251 -27.34 -4.97 -1.20
CA PRO A 251 -26.33 -4.43 -2.09
C PRO A 251 -26.04 -2.99 -1.68
N LYS A 252 -24.79 -2.69 -1.29
CA LYS A 252 -24.33 -1.32 -1.03
C LYS A 252 -24.56 -0.47 -2.28
N VAL A 253 -25.23 0.66 -2.05
CA VAL A 253 -25.65 1.68 -3.03
C VAL A 253 -24.44 2.35 -3.64
N ILE A 254 -24.20 2.21 -4.96
CA ILE A 254 -23.25 3.05 -5.69
C ILE A 254 -23.75 3.36 -7.10
N ALA A 255 -23.61 4.64 -7.46
CA ALA A 255 -23.86 5.32 -8.75
C ALA A 255 -25.32 5.69 -9.09
N ILE A 256 -25.89 6.62 -8.30
CA ILE A 256 -27.17 7.32 -8.60
C ILE A 256 -26.89 8.78 -9.08
N GLY A 257 -25.78 8.99 -9.78
CA GLY A 257 -25.30 10.34 -10.11
C GLY A 257 -25.98 11.00 -11.31
N GLN A 258 -26.60 10.23 -12.21
CA GLN A 258 -26.95 10.70 -13.56
C GLN A 258 -28.35 10.31 -14.05
N ILE A 259 -29.18 9.69 -13.21
CA ILE A 259 -30.56 9.31 -13.55
C ILE A 259 -31.51 10.42 -13.09
N ASP A 260 -32.59 10.70 -13.83
CA ASP A 260 -33.59 11.70 -13.41
C ASP A 260 -34.20 11.30 -12.06
N GLN A 261 -34.62 12.26 -11.26
CA GLN A 261 -35.10 12.05 -9.89
C GLN A 261 -36.33 11.14 -9.86
N GLU A 262 -37.13 11.19 -10.90
CA GLU A 262 -38.30 10.34 -11.12
C GLU A 262 -37.90 8.90 -11.44
N ASP A 263 -36.89 8.71 -12.30
CA ASP A 263 -36.33 7.39 -12.64
C ASP A 263 -35.68 6.72 -11.42
N GLN A 264 -35.03 7.48 -10.52
CA GLN A 264 -34.45 6.96 -9.28
C GLN A 264 -35.51 6.46 -8.30
N ILE A 265 -36.62 7.19 -8.19
CA ILE A 265 -37.75 6.82 -7.36
C ILE A 265 -38.43 5.58 -7.95
N ASN A 266 -38.67 5.56 -9.26
CA ASN A 266 -39.32 4.44 -9.95
C ASN A 266 -38.47 3.16 -9.89
N TYR A 267 -37.15 3.27 -10.07
CA TYR A 267 -36.23 2.14 -9.91
C TYR A 267 -36.23 1.61 -8.46
N CYS A 268 -36.19 2.51 -7.48
CA CYS A 268 -36.26 2.12 -6.07
C CYS A 268 -37.59 1.45 -5.72
N ILE A 269 -38.72 1.96 -6.23
CA ILE A 269 -40.07 1.42 -6.03
C ILE A 269 -40.15 0.02 -6.64
N LYS A 270 -39.84 -0.12 -7.93
CA LYS A 270 -39.84 -1.41 -8.65
C LYS A 270 -39.02 -2.45 -7.89
N LYS A 271 -37.81 -2.09 -7.46
CA LYS A 271 -36.94 -3.01 -6.70
C LYS A 271 -37.51 -3.40 -5.34
N MET A 272 -38.17 -2.50 -4.61
CA MET A 272 -38.76 -2.84 -3.30
C MET A 272 -40.02 -3.70 -3.43
N ILE A 273 -40.79 -3.51 -4.50
CA ILE A 273 -41.94 -4.35 -4.84
C ILE A 273 -41.46 -5.75 -5.23
N ASP A 274 -40.53 -5.84 -6.20
CA ASP A 274 -40.07 -7.10 -6.79
C ASP A 274 -39.28 -7.98 -5.80
N VAL A 275 -38.46 -7.36 -4.93
CA VAL A 275 -37.52 -8.10 -4.07
C VAL A 275 -38.09 -8.38 -2.68
N SER A 276 -39.05 -7.57 -2.23
CA SER A 276 -39.48 -7.53 -0.83
C SER A 276 -41.00 -7.44 -0.63
N GLY A 277 -41.80 -7.50 -1.70
CA GLY A 277 -43.26 -7.62 -1.63
C GLY A 277 -43.96 -6.43 -0.96
N PHE A 278 -43.33 -5.25 -0.95
CA PHE A 278 -43.93 -4.04 -0.40
C PHE A 278 -45.12 -3.60 -1.25
N SER A 279 -46.12 -3.00 -0.60
CA SER A 279 -47.20 -2.30 -1.31
C SER A 279 -46.60 -1.10 -2.07
N ASP A 280 -47.23 -0.73 -3.19
CA ASP A 280 -46.77 0.38 -4.05
C ASP A 280 -46.66 1.71 -3.28
N ASP A 281 -47.61 1.96 -2.37
CA ASP A 281 -47.63 3.12 -1.47
C ASP A 281 -46.49 3.10 -0.44
N ASP A 282 -46.23 1.95 0.20
CA ASP A 282 -45.14 1.80 1.17
C ASP A 282 -43.77 1.88 0.51
N ALA A 283 -43.64 1.30 -0.69
CA ALA A 283 -42.44 1.36 -1.50
C ALA A 283 -42.12 2.81 -1.89
N THR A 284 -43.13 3.53 -2.40
CA THR A 284 -43.04 4.94 -2.78
C THR A 284 -42.62 5.80 -1.59
N LYS A 285 -43.26 5.63 -0.43
CA LYS A 285 -42.96 6.40 0.78
C LYS A 285 -41.51 6.20 1.23
N ARG A 286 -41.06 4.95 1.35
CA ARG A 286 -39.69 4.61 1.78
C ARG A 286 -38.63 5.06 0.78
N CYS A 287 -38.91 4.99 -0.52
CA CYS A 287 -38.00 5.49 -1.55
C CYS A 287 -37.86 7.01 -1.51
N LYS A 288 -38.96 7.75 -1.30
CA LYS A 288 -38.93 9.20 -1.08
C LYS A 288 -38.14 9.56 0.18
N GLU A 289 -38.35 8.86 1.29
CA GLU A 289 -37.58 9.07 2.53
C GLU A 289 -36.07 8.84 2.33
N LYS A 290 -35.67 7.74 1.66
CA LYS A 290 -34.25 7.50 1.31
C LYS A 290 -33.67 8.58 0.41
N LEU A 291 -34.45 9.05 -0.56
CA LEU A 291 -34.01 10.10 -1.48
C LEU A 291 -33.80 11.43 -0.76
N GLU A 292 -34.67 11.80 0.18
CA GLU A 292 -34.50 12.98 1.03
C GLU A 292 -33.28 12.86 1.96
N ILE A 293 -33.01 11.65 2.49
CA ILE A 293 -31.77 11.37 3.23
C ILE A 293 -30.56 11.58 2.32
N ILE A 294 -30.55 11.03 1.10
CA ILE A 294 -29.46 11.23 0.14
C ILE A 294 -29.30 12.72 -0.22
N LYS A 295 -30.40 13.45 -0.45
CA LYS A 295 -30.37 14.90 -0.72
C LYS A 295 -29.78 15.70 0.43
N SER A 296 -30.06 15.32 1.67
CA SER A 296 -29.52 15.99 2.86
C SER A 296 -28.06 15.65 3.15
N ILE A 297 -27.61 14.43 2.80
CA ILE A 297 -26.22 13.98 2.99
C ILE A 297 -25.30 14.46 1.86
N LYS A 298 -25.77 14.48 0.61
CA LYS A 298 -24.98 14.88 -0.57
C LYS A 298 -24.23 16.22 -0.42
N PRO A 299 -24.83 17.31 0.11
CA PRO A 299 -24.09 18.55 0.34
C PRO A 299 -23.02 18.41 1.44
N GLN A 300 -23.23 17.57 2.46
CA GLN A 300 -22.24 17.32 3.50
C GLN A 300 -21.03 16.56 2.94
N ILE A 301 -21.27 15.54 2.09
CA ILE A 301 -20.21 14.83 1.39
C ILE A 301 -19.40 15.80 0.51
N ARG A 302 -20.08 16.64 -0.29
CA ARG A 302 -19.41 17.67 -1.10
C ARG A 302 -18.57 18.63 -0.27
N GLN A 303 -19.08 19.05 0.88
CA GLN A 303 -18.35 19.94 1.78
C GLN A 303 -17.08 19.27 2.32
N ILE A 304 -17.15 18.00 2.71
CA ILE A 304 -16.00 17.23 3.15
C ILE A 304 -14.99 17.05 2.00
N GLU A 305 -15.45 16.70 0.80
CA GLU A 305 -14.59 16.59 -0.40
C GLU A 305 -13.88 17.90 -0.74
N GLU A 306 -14.59 19.04 -0.65
CA GLU A 306 -14.03 20.37 -0.86
C GLU A 306 -13.01 20.75 0.22
N GLU A 307 -13.29 20.42 1.48
CA GLU A 307 -12.39 20.68 2.60
C GLU A 307 -11.10 19.86 2.49
N VAL A 308 -11.21 18.56 2.19
CA VAL A 308 -10.08 17.68 1.89
C VAL A 308 -9.28 18.19 0.69
N ARG A 309 -9.95 18.59 -0.40
CA ARG A 309 -9.28 19.15 -1.59
C ARG A 309 -8.56 20.46 -1.26
N GLY A 310 -9.17 21.30 -0.41
CA GLY A 310 -8.57 22.53 0.10
C GLY A 310 -7.29 22.26 0.87
N ARG A 311 -7.29 21.28 1.79
CA ARG A 311 -6.08 20.86 2.52
C ARG A 311 -4.99 20.35 1.58
N ILE A 312 -5.33 19.50 0.62
CA ILE A 312 -4.38 18.99 -0.36
C ILE A 312 -3.73 20.12 -1.16
N GLU A 313 -4.49 21.12 -1.57
CA GLU A 313 -3.94 22.26 -2.33
C GLU A 313 -3.10 23.19 -1.46
N ALA A 314 -3.53 23.45 -0.21
CA ALA A 314 -2.74 24.20 0.76
C ALA A 314 -1.39 23.53 1.03
N ASN A 315 -1.38 22.22 1.26
CA ASN A 315 -0.15 21.45 1.48
C ASN A 315 0.77 21.48 0.24
N LYS A 316 0.23 21.52 -0.99
CA LYS A 316 1.06 21.66 -2.20
C LYS A 316 1.79 23.00 -2.24
N GLU A 317 1.10 24.09 -1.93
CA GLU A 317 1.73 25.41 -1.89
C GLU A 317 2.74 25.51 -0.75
N GLU A 318 2.44 24.93 0.42
CA GLU A 318 3.39 24.85 1.54
C GLU A 318 4.64 24.03 1.18
N ILE A 319 4.50 22.86 0.56
CA ILE A 319 5.64 22.07 0.08
C ILE A 319 6.48 22.88 -0.93
N LYS A 320 5.82 23.67 -1.79
CA LYS A 320 6.53 24.50 -2.76
C LYS A 320 7.37 25.58 -2.07
N THR A 321 6.81 26.28 -1.09
CA THR A 321 7.54 27.31 -0.34
C THR A 321 8.69 26.70 0.48
N LEU A 322 8.46 25.54 1.11
CA LEU A 322 9.50 24.80 1.83
C LEU A 322 10.65 24.37 0.90
N ARG A 323 10.35 23.89 -0.32
CA ARG A 323 11.38 23.54 -1.32
C ARG A 323 12.18 24.74 -1.78
N GLU A 324 11.53 25.89 -1.97
CA GLU A 324 12.21 27.14 -2.34
C GLU A 324 13.16 27.60 -1.22
N SER A 325 12.68 27.60 0.03
CA SER A 325 13.51 27.94 1.20
C SER A 325 14.67 26.95 1.39
N LEU A 326 14.44 25.65 1.21
CA LEU A 326 15.50 24.64 1.29
C LEU A 326 16.58 24.84 0.24
N ARG A 327 16.20 25.19 -1.00
CA ARG A 327 17.17 25.49 -2.08
C ARG A 327 18.01 26.71 -1.77
N GLU A 328 17.42 27.74 -1.16
CA GLU A 328 18.14 28.94 -0.72
C GLU A 328 19.17 28.59 0.36
N ARG A 329 18.75 27.91 1.43
CA ARG A 329 19.67 27.46 2.51
C ARG A 329 20.78 26.56 1.99
N GLN A 330 20.48 25.69 1.02
CA GLN A 330 21.49 24.84 0.38
C GLN A 330 22.55 25.65 -0.38
N ARG A 331 22.16 26.75 -1.04
CA ARG A 331 23.11 27.67 -1.69
C ARG A 331 23.97 28.38 -0.66
N GLU A 332 23.37 28.93 0.39
CA GLU A 332 24.11 29.61 1.47
C GLU A 332 25.19 28.70 2.09
N VAL A 333 24.84 27.44 2.40
CA VAL A 333 25.81 26.47 2.93
C VAL A 333 26.91 26.14 1.92
N SER A 334 26.58 26.06 0.62
CA SER A 334 27.55 25.82 -0.45
C SER A 334 28.53 26.97 -0.60
N ASP A 335 28.04 28.21 -0.58
CA ASP A 335 28.84 29.42 -0.72
C ASP A 335 29.76 29.60 0.49
N LEU A 336 29.24 29.41 1.71
CA LEU A 336 30.05 29.43 2.93
C LEU A 336 31.11 28.32 2.96
N LYS A 337 30.83 27.13 2.40
CA LYS A 337 31.85 26.08 2.25
C LYS A 337 32.98 26.49 1.30
N ALA A 338 32.69 27.27 0.26
CA ALA A 338 33.72 27.83 -0.62
C ALA A 338 34.56 28.87 0.12
N GLU A 339 33.93 29.74 0.93
CA GLU A 339 34.65 30.71 1.78
C GLU A 339 35.57 30.02 2.79
N VAL A 340 35.09 28.97 3.47
CA VAL A 340 35.91 28.15 4.39
C VAL A 340 37.12 27.56 3.68
N ARG A 341 36.95 27.04 2.45
CA ARG A 341 38.08 26.47 1.70
C ARG A 341 39.16 27.48 1.42
N GLU A 342 38.80 28.74 1.16
CA GLU A 342 39.75 29.83 0.94
C GLU A 342 40.40 30.29 2.26
N ALA A 343 39.60 30.48 3.32
CA ALA A 343 40.08 30.94 4.62
C ALA A 343 41.00 29.91 5.32
N CYS A 344 40.78 28.62 5.10
CA CYS A 344 41.52 27.54 5.75
C CYS A 344 42.67 26.96 4.90
N LYS A 345 43.10 27.61 3.81
CA LYS A 345 44.14 27.08 2.90
C LYS A 345 45.50 26.90 3.55
N GLU A 346 45.92 27.85 4.37
CA GLU A 346 47.27 27.90 4.92
C GLU A 346 47.34 27.29 6.32
N ASP A 347 46.34 27.56 7.16
CA ASP A 347 46.26 27.04 8.52
C ASP A 347 44.80 26.80 8.93
N SER A 348 44.45 25.55 9.24
CA SER A 348 43.13 25.18 9.73
C SER A 348 42.86 25.60 11.18
N SER A 349 43.90 26.04 11.90
CA SER A 349 43.81 26.53 13.28
C SER A 349 43.66 28.04 13.40
N ASP A 350 43.66 28.77 12.28
CA ASP A 350 43.40 30.20 12.26
C ASP A 350 42.00 30.54 12.81
N ALA A 351 41.90 31.65 13.54
CA ALA A 351 40.67 32.06 14.19
C ALA A 351 39.55 32.35 13.18
N LEU A 352 39.89 32.94 12.03
CA LEU A 352 38.94 33.18 10.94
C LEU A 352 38.44 31.87 10.32
N CYS A 353 39.32 30.89 10.15
CA CYS A 353 38.95 29.56 9.68
C CYS A 353 37.98 28.87 10.65
N GLN A 354 38.25 28.90 11.96
CA GLN A 354 37.37 28.31 12.97
C GLN A 354 35.99 29.01 13.05
N GLU A 355 35.97 30.34 12.99
CA GLU A 355 34.72 31.12 12.94
C GLU A 355 33.86 30.71 11.74
N LYS A 356 34.47 30.65 10.55
CA LYS A 356 33.77 30.25 9.31
C LYS A 356 33.31 28.80 9.33
N GLN A 357 34.05 27.89 9.96
CA GLN A 357 33.62 26.50 10.16
C GLN A 357 32.41 26.40 11.07
N GLN A 358 32.34 27.19 12.14
CA GLN A 358 31.18 27.27 13.03
C GLN A 358 29.97 27.90 12.33
N GLU A 359 30.19 28.92 11.49
CA GLU A 359 29.13 29.51 10.65
C GLU A 359 28.55 28.47 9.69
N VAL A 360 29.39 27.70 9.00
CA VAL A 360 28.95 26.59 8.13
C VAL A 360 28.17 25.54 8.92
N LEU A 361 28.62 25.17 10.11
CA LEU A 361 27.92 24.18 10.95
C LEU A 361 26.53 24.69 11.32
N SER A 362 26.41 25.95 11.76
CA SER A 362 25.14 26.58 12.10
C SER A 362 24.17 26.58 10.92
N ARG A 363 24.62 27.02 9.73
CA ARG A 363 23.76 27.03 8.53
C ARG A 363 23.42 25.63 8.03
N ALA A 364 24.32 24.66 8.17
CA ALA A 364 24.05 23.27 7.81
C ALA A 364 22.99 22.64 8.73
N LYS A 365 22.95 22.99 10.02
CA LYS A 365 21.86 22.60 10.93
C LYS A 365 20.52 23.18 10.48
N GLU A 366 20.47 24.47 10.17
CA GLU A 366 19.25 25.14 9.66
C GLU A 366 18.76 24.54 8.34
N GLN A 367 19.68 24.19 7.44
CA GLN A 367 19.38 23.48 6.20
C GLN A 367 18.79 22.08 6.49
N THR A 368 19.38 21.34 7.44
CA THR A 368 18.91 19.99 7.80
C THR A 368 17.50 20.05 8.40
N LYS A 369 17.22 21.03 9.27
CA LYS A 369 15.87 21.28 9.79
C LYS A 369 14.85 21.59 8.69
N ALA A 370 15.18 22.48 7.75
CA ALA A 370 14.33 22.75 6.59
C ALA A 370 14.09 21.49 5.74
N SER A 371 15.11 20.65 5.59
CA SER A 371 14.97 19.38 4.87
C SER A 371 13.96 18.48 5.56
N ILE A 372 14.00 18.39 6.90
CA ILE A 372 13.04 17.61 7.69
C ILE A 372 11.63 18.18 7.58
N GLU A 373 11.45 19.50 7.68
CA GLU A 373 10.15 20.16 7.52
C GLU A 373 9.53 19.82 6.15
N ASN A 374 10.32 19.89 5.08
CA ASN A 374 9.87 19.47 3.76
C ASN A 374 9.52 17.98 3.68
N MET A 375 10.29 17.10 4.34
CA MET A 375 10.00 15.66 4.41
C MET A 375 8.68 15.38 5.13
N ILE A 376 8.42 16.08 6.25
CA ILE A 376 7.16 15.98 7.00
C ILE A 376 5.98 16.44 6.13
N ALA A 377 6.09 17.59 5.46
CA ALA A 377 5.02 18.10 4.61
C ALA A 377 4.66 17.14 3.45
N GLU A 378 5.66 16.49 2.85
CA GLU A 378 5.42 15.45 1.83
C GLU A 378 4.68 14.22 2.40
N LEU A 379 5.03 13.80 3.62
CA LEU A 379 4.35 12.70 4.31
C LEU A 379 2.91 13.07 4.68
N ASP A 380 2.68 14.26 5.21
CA ASP A 380 1.32 14.76 5.55
C ASP A 380 0.43 14.82 4.31
N LYS A 381 0.97 15.25 3.16
CA LYS A 381 0.25 15.18 1.89
C LYS A 381 -0.14 13.75 1.52
N ILE A 382 0.72 12.76 1.76
CA ILE A 382 0.38 11.35 1.47
C ILE A 382 -0.73 10.89 2.42
N LYS A 383 -0.66 11.25 3.70
CA LYS A 383 -1.68 10.96 4.71
C LYS A 383 -3.04 11.59 4.35
N ASP A 384 -3.07 12.86 3.97
CA ASP A 384 -4.31 13.53 3.54
C ASP A 384 -4.90 12.87 2.28
N ASN A 385 -4.06 12.45 1.33
CA ASN A 385 -4.53 11.72 0.15
C ASN A 385 -5.13 10.35 0.52
N ALA A 386 -4.58 9.66 1.52
CA ALA A 386 -5.12 8.38 1.99
C ALA A 386 -6.46 8.59 2.71
N LEU A 387 -6.54 9.53 3.65
CA LEU A 387 -7.77 9.84 4.40
C LEU A 387 -8.88 10.41 3.53
N GLY A 388 -8.53 11.19 2.50
CA GLY A 388 -9.46 11.74 1.52
C GLY A 388 -9.89 10.74 0.44
N SER A 389 -9.39 9.52 0.47
CA SER A 389 -9.63 8.52 -0.59
C SER A 389 -10.98 7.82 -0.39
N GLU A 390 -11.96 8.13 -1.23
CA GLU A 390 -13.21 7.35 -1.34
C GLU A 390 -13.00 5.89 -1.76
N SER A 391 -11.79 5.55 -2.23
CA SER A 391 -11.44 4.21 -2.70
C SER A 391 -10.91 3.29 -1.61
N LEU A 392 -10.62 3.83 -0.42
CA LEU A 392 -10.19 3.02 0.72
C LEU A 392 -11.36 2.71 1.65
N SER A 393 -11.26 1.56 2.31
CA SER A 393 -12.00 1.37 3.54
C SER A 393 -11.50 2.39 4.57
N GLU A 394 -12.39 2.82 5.46
CA GLU A 394 -12.02 3.69 6.58
C GLU A 394 -10.88 3.08 7.42
N GLU A 395 -10.91 1.75 7.59
CA GLU A 395 -9.89 0.99 8.30
C GLU A 395 -8.51 1.04 7.62
N ASP A 396 -8.46 0.82 6.30
CA ASP A 396 -7.19 0.90 5.54
C ASP A 396 -6.65 2.34 5.51
N ALA A 397 -7.52 3.34 5.36
CA ALA A 397 -7.11 4.74 5.38
C ALA A 397 -6.50 5.14 6.72
N LEU A 398 -7.09 4.68 7.84
CA LEU A 398 -6.57 4.89 9.18
C LEU A 398 -5.24 4.16 9.43
N LEU A 399 -5.08 2.94 8.90
CA LEU A 399 -3.83 2.19 8.98
C LEU A 399 -2.69 2.95 8.28
N VAL A 400 -2.93 3.42 7.05
CA VAL A 400 -1.94 4.20 6.28
C VAL A 400 -1.59 5.50 7.00
N ALA A 401 -2.59 6.21 7.52
CA ALA A 401 -2.37 7.43 8.29
C ALA A 401 -1.51 7.18 9.54
N ALA A 402 -1.78 6.10 10.29
CA ALA A 402 -1.02 5.74 11.48
C ALA A 402 0.45 5.42 11.16
N HIS A 403 0.71 4.68 10.07
CA HIS A 403 2.09 4.42 9.62
C HIS A 403 2.82 5.71 9.23
N ILE A 404 2.13 6.67 8.62
CA ILE A 404 2.73 7.96 8.24
C ILE A 404 3.00 8.81 9.48
N ASP A 405 2.08 8.86 10.44
CA ASP A 405 2.25 9.59 11.70
C ASP A 405 3.45 9.09 12.51
N GLU A 406 3.70 7.77 12.53
CA GLU A 406 4.91 7.20 13.14
C GLU A 406 6.19 7.73 12.48
N ARG A 407 6.21 7.84 11.15
CA ARG A 407 7.38 8.38 10.42
C ARG A 407 7.57 9.88 10.64
N ILE A 408 6.47 10.63 10.72
CA ILE A 408 6.51 12.06 11.05
C ILE A 408 7.08 12.25 12.46
N ALA A 409 6.67 11.43 13.43
CA ALA A 409 7.19 11.49 14.80
C ALA A 409 8.71 11.26 14.85
N ILE A 410 9.22 10.27 14.13
CA ILE A 410 10.67 10.01 14.02
C ILE A 410 11.41 11.22 13.43
N LEU A 411 10.87 11.82 12.36
CA LEU A 411 11.46 13.02 11.75
C LEU A 411 11.48 14.22 12.72
N GLN A 412 10.42 14.39 13.51
CA GLN A 412 10.34 15.44 14.54
C GLN A 412 11.35 15.22 15.66
N GLU A 413 11.55 13.98 16.09
CA GLU A 413 12.58 13.62 17.10
C GLU A 413 13.99 13.93 16.57
N ILE A 414 14.29 13.53 15.34
CA ILE A 414 15.57 13.86 14.67
C ILE A 414 15.75 15.39 14.61
N SER A 415 14.71 16.15 14.25
CA SER A 415 14.75 17.61 14.20
C SER A 415 15.13 18.24 15.54
N GLY A 416 14.59 17.71 16.64
CA GLY A 416 14.90 18.16 18.01
C GLY A 416 16.34 17.89 18.43
N SER A 417 16.97 16.84 17.90
CA SER A 417 18.37 16.49 18.21
C SER A 417 19.40 17.41 17.52
N ILE A 418 19.03 18.10 16.43
CA ILE A 418 19.95 18.93 15.62
C ILE A 418 20.59 20.06 16.43
N ASP A 419 19.87 20.63 17.40
CA ASP A 419 20.40 21.75 18.20
C ASP A 419 21.56 21.32 19.10
N ALA A 420 21.57 20.08 19.57
CA ALA A 420 22.59 19.54 20.47
C ALA A 420 23.92 19.21 19.77
N ILE A 421 23.95 19.14 18.44
CA ILE A 421 25.14 18.80 17.66
C ILE A 421 26.21 19.89 17.82
N THR A 422 27.47 19.53 18.04
CA THR A 422 28.55 20.51 18.21
C THR A 422 29.64 20.38 17.17
N THR A 423 29.64 19.27 16.42
CA THR A 423 30.66 18.96 15.42
C THR A 423 30.05 18.68 14.04
N LYS A 424 30.88 18.80 13.02
CA LYS A 424 30.49 18.48 11.63
C LYS A 424 30.26 16.98 11.45
N GLU A 425 31.04 16.16 12.14
CA GLU A 425 30.99 14.70 12.10
C GLU A 425 29.66 14.18 12.67
N GLU A 426 29.24 14.70 13.83
CA GLU A 426 27.92 14.43 14.42
C GLU A 426 26.78 14.85 13.48
N LEU A 427 26.87 16.03 12.85
CA LEU A 427 25.86 16.47 11.88
C LEU A 427 25.80 15.54 10.67
N LYS A 428 26.97 15.09 10.19
CA LYS A 428 27.05 14.19 9.05
C LYS A 428 26.39 12.85 9.36
N GLU A 429 26.73 12.24 10.50
CA GLU A 429 26.14 10.98 10.96
C GLU A 429 24.60 11.09 11.05
N LEU A 430 24.10 12.14 11.70
CA LEU A 430 22.65 12.40 11.75
C LEU A 430 22.01 12.56 10.37
N THR A 431 22.68 13.25 9.44
CA THR A 431 22.16 13.44 8.08
C THR A 431 22.18 12.16 7.24
N ASP A 432 23.14 11.27 7.49
CA ASP A 432 23.21 9.96 6.84
C ASP A 432 22.07 9.06 7.34
N ASP A 433 21.85 9.01 8.66
CA ASP A 433 20.71 8.32 9.29
C ASP A 433 19.36 8.86 8.80
N LEU A 434 19.23 10.19 8.75
CA LEU A 434 18.04 10.87 8.22
C LEU A 434 17.78 10.47 6.76
N ARG A 435 18.83 10.39 5.94
CA ARG A 435 18.71 10.04 4.52
C ARG A 435 18.22 8.60 4.35
N GLU A 436 18.78 7.67 5.13
CA GLU A 436 18.35 6.27 5.11
C GLU A 436 16.90 6.13 5.61
N GLY A 437 16.59 6.73 6.76
CA GLY A 437 15.26 6.75 7.34
C GLY A 437 14.22 7.33 6.39
N TRP A 438 14.55 8.46 5.74
CA TRP A 438 13.71 9.07 4.71
C TRP A 438 13.52 8.17 3.50
N ALA A 439 14.58 7.55 2.98
CA ALA A 439 14.48 6.64 1.85
C ALA A 439 13.57 5.44 2.17
N LYS A 440 13.64 4.91 3.39
CA LYS A 440 12.75 3.84 3.86
C LYS A 440 11.30 4.33 4.02
N ALA A 441 11.10 5.49 4.64
CA ALA A 441 9.77 6.09 4.83
C ALA A 441 9.10 6.37 3.48
N LYS A 442 9.83 6.96 2.53
CA LYS A 442 9.36 7.24 1.17
C LYS A 442 8.97 5.97 0.43
N ARG A 443 9.81 4.92 0.47
CA ARG A 443 9.50 3.63 -0.16
C ARG A 443 8.25 3.00 0.44
N THR A 444 8.12 3.03 1.76
CA THR A 444 6.93 2.52 2.48
C THR A 444 5.68 3.29 2.09
N ALA A 445 5.72 4.63 2.10
CA ALA A 445 4.60 5.46 1.71
C ALA A 445 4.21 5.24 0.23
N GLN A 446 5.19 5.03 -0.65
CA GLN A 446 4.95 4.71 -2.06
C GLN A 446 4.23 3.36 -2.22
N VAL A 447 4.65 2.36 -1.45
CA VAL A 447 3.99 1.04 -1.39
C VAL A 447 2.53 1.20 -0.96
N GLU A 448 2.28 1.92 0.12
CA GLU A 448 0.91 2.14 0.58
C GLU A 448 0.06 2.85 -0.48
N ILE A 449 0.54 3.95 -1.08
CA ILE A 449 -0.18 4.66 -2.15
C ILE A 449 -0.55 3.74 -3.32
N VAL A 450 0.39 2.90 -3.73
CA VAL A 450 0.18 1.98 -4.85
C VAL A 450 -0.84 0.92 -4.49
N ARG A 451 -0.77 0.35 -3.28
CA ARG A 451 -1.80 -0.55 -2.75
C ARG A 451 -3.20 0.06 -2.90
N LEU A 452 -3.36 1.34 -2.53
CA LEU A 452 -4.66 2.04 -2.62
C LEU A 452 -5.17 2.08 -4.06
N SER A 453 -4.27 2.37 -5.00
CA SER A 453 -4.64 2.55 -6.39
C SER A 453 -5.01 1.25 -7.11
N VAL A 454 -4.40 0.13 -6.70
CA VAL A 454 -4.71 -1.21 -7.21
C VAL A 454 -6.05 -1.71 -6.63
N VAL A 455 -6.32 -1.44 -5.34
CA VAL A 455 -7.64 -1.71 -4.73
C VAL A 455 -8.75 -0.91 -5.42
N LYS A 456 -8.48 0.33 -5.82
CA LYS A 456 -9.45 1.19 -6.52
C LYS A 456 -9.95 0.58 -7.83
N VAL A 457 -9.05 0.07 -8.67
CA VAL A 457 -9.44 -0.54 -9.96
C VAL A 457 -10.27 -1.80 -9.72
N GLY A 458 -9.91 -2.63 -8.74
CA GLY A 458 -10.70 -3.81 -8.37
C GLY A 458 -12.12 -3.46 -7.91
N ASN A 459 -12.26 -2.44 -7.05
CA ASN A 459 -13.56 -1.97 -6.58
C ASN A 459 -14.44 -1.40 -7.70
N VAL A 460 -13.85 -0.66 -8.65
CA VAL A 460 -14.56 -0.16 -9.83
C VAL A 460 -14.99 -1.32 -10.71
N GLY A 461 -14.13 -2.30 -10.94
CA GLY A 461 -14.45 -3.48 -11.73
C GLY A 461 -15.58 -4.33 -11.12
N ALA A 462 -15.61 -4.48 -9.79
CA ALA A 462 -16.71 -5.17 -9.11
C ALA A 462 -18.06 -4.46 -9.31
N ARG A 463 -18.09 -3.13 -9.26
CA ARG A 463 -19.29 -2.34 -9.56
C ARG A 463 -19.68 -2.45 -11.04
N ALA A 464 -18.70 -2.42 -11.94
CA ALA A 464 -18.92 -2.55 -13.37
C ALA A 464 -19.58 -3.89 -13.72
N LYS A 465 -19.15 -5.00 -13.09
CA LYS A 465 -19.81 -6.32 -13.21
C LYS A 465 -21.28 -6.29 -12.74
N GLN A 466 -21.59 -5.59 -11.65
CA GLN A 466 -22.98 -5.52 -11.19
C GLN A 466 -23.89 -4.74 -12.15
N VAL A 467 -23.36 -3.75 -12.87
CA VAL A 467 -24.11 -3.00 -13.88
C VAL A 467 -24.27 -3.84 -15.15
N GLU A 468 -23.23 -4.57 -15.53
CA GLU A 468 -23.24 -5.54 -16.63
C GLU A 468 -24.33 -6.59 -16.47
N GLU A 469 -24.44 -7.22 -15.30
CA GLU A 469 -25.49 -8.19 -15.01
C GLU A 469 -26.90 -7.59 -15.11
N GLN A 470 -27.05 -6.31 -14.76
CA GLN A 470 -28.32 -5.60 -14.87
C GLN A 470 -28.65 -5.29 -16.34
N LEU A 471 -27.68 -4.80 -17.11
CA LEU A 471 -27.84 -4.53 -18.53
C LEU A 471 -28.16 -5.81 -19.30
N SER A 472 -27.48 -6.92 -19.01
CA SER A 472 -27.77 -8.23 -19.59
C SER A 472 -29.23 -8.64 -19.36
N LYS A 473 -29.75 -8.46 -18.14
CA LYS A 473 -31.17 -8.75 -17.85
C LYS A 473 -32.11 -7.83 -18.62
N THR A 474 -31.82 -6.54 -18.66
CA THR A 474 -32.63 -5.57 -19.40
C THR A 474 -32.65 -5.84 -20.90
N LEU A 475 -31.53 -6.26 -21.50
CA LEU A 475 -31.51 -6.63 -22.92
C LEU A 475 -32.33 -7.89 -23.19
N LEU A 476 -32.29 -8.89 -22.30
CA LEU A 476 -33.17 -10.05 -22.42
C LEU A 476 -34.65 -9.69 -22.34
N GLU A 477 -35.03 -8.79 -21.43
CA GLU A 477 -36.41 -8.28 -21.33
C GLU A 477 -36.84 -7.58 -22.63
N LEU A 478 -35.98 -6.74 -23.22
CA LEU A 478 -36.26 -6.05 -24.49
C LEU A 478 -36.36 -7.02 -25.68
N GLU A 479 -35.53 -8.08 -25.71
CA GLU A 479 -35.62 -9.15 -26.71
C GLU A 479 -36.95 -9.91 -26.62
N GLU A 480 -37.42 -10.21 -25.40
CA GLU A 480 -38.72 -10.84 -25.16
C GLU A 480 -39.89 -9.96 -25.63
N GLU A 481 -39.73 -8.64 -25.57
CA GLU A 481 -40.67 -7.64 -26.11
C GLU A 481 -40.57 -7.50 -27.65
N GLY A 482 -39.62 -8.19 -28.29
CA GLY A 482 -39.42 -8.19 -29.74
C GLY A 482 -38.64 -6.97 -30.26
N ILE A 483 -37.95 -6.25 -29.39
CA ILE A 483 -37.05 -5.15 -29.76
C ILE A 483 -35.70 -5.73 -30.18
N ASP A 484 -35.12 -5.21 -31.27
CA ASP A 484 -33.80 -5.62 -31.73
C ASP A 484 -32.70 -5.04 -30.83
N THR A 485 -32.01 -5.90 -30.09
CA THR A 485 -30.91 -5.58 -29.18
C THR A 485 -29.54 -5.88 -29.75
N THR A 486 -29.44 -6.37 -31.00
CA THR A 486 -28.23 -6.97 -31.57
C THR A 486 -26.99 -6.07 -31.43
N GLU A 487 -27.15 -4.77 -31.71
CA GLU A 487 -26.06 -3.80 -31.60
C GLU A 487 -25.61 -3.60 -30.14
N VAL A 488 -26.57 -3.40 -29.23
CA VAL A 488 -26.27 -3.15 -27.81
C VAL A 488 -25.71 -4.40 -27.12
N ALA A 489 -26.17 -5.59 -27.50
CA ALA A 489 -25.60 -6.86 -27.06
C ALA A 489 -24.15 -7.03 -27.53
N GLY A 490 -23.84 -6.60 -28.77
CA GLY A 490 -22.47 -6.56 -29.28
C GLY A 490 -21.57 -5.62 -28.45
N MET A 491 -22.03 -4.41 -28.17
CA MET A 491 -21.31 -3.46 -27.32
C MET A 491 -21.08 -3.99 -25.90
N LEU A 492 -22.07 -4.70 -25.33
CA LEU A 492 -21.94 -5.34 -24.02
C LEU A 492 -20.87 -6.45 -24.03
N GLY A 493 -20.77 -7.20 -25.13
CA GLY A 493 -19.67 -8.14 -25.36
C GLY A 493 -18.29 -7.47 -25.35
N ASP A 494 -18.14 -6.35 -26.06
CA ASP A 494 -16.88 -5.58 -26.10
C ASP A 494 -16.54 -4.99 -24.72
N PHE A 495 -17.54 -4.47 -24.02
CA PHE A 495 -17.40 -4.02 -22.64
C PHE A 495 -16.88 -5.13 -21.72
N ASN A 496 -17.43 -6.34 -21.84
CA ASN A 496 -17.04 -7.49 -21.04
C ASN A 496 -15.58 -7.90 -21.27
N LEU A 497 -15.13 -7.89 -22.52
CA LEU A 497 -13.73 -8.14 -22.86
C LEU A 497 -12.81 -7.08 -22.24
N LYS A 498 -13.14 -5.79 -22.38
CA LYS A 498 -12.33 -4.71 -21.80
C LYS A 498 -12.30 -4.74 -20.27
N LEU A 499 -13.44 -5.04 -19.64
CA LEU A 499 -13.53 -5.19 -18.20
C LEU A 499 -12.66 -6.35 -17.70
N GLN A 500 -12.68 -7.48 -18.41
CA GLN A 500 -11.85 -8.64 -18.10
C GLN A 500 -10.35 -8.29 -18.22
N ASP A 501 -9.94 -7.64 -19.31
CA ASP A 501 -8.56 -7.21 -19.52
C ASP A 501 -8.09 -6.26 -18.41
N ALA A 502 -8.94 -5.30 -18.03
CA ALA A 502 -8.65 -4.37 -16.95
C ALA A 502 -8.48 -5.07 -15.58
N LEU A 503 -9.32 -6.06 -15.30
CA LEU A 503 -9.27 -6.83 -14.05
C LEU A 503 -8.04 -7.75 -14.00
N LEU A 504 -7.72 -8.43 -15.11
CA LEU A 504 -6.55 -9.30 -15.20
C LEU A 504 -5.25 -8.49 -15.08
N THR A 505 -5.18 -7.33 -15.74
CA THR A 505 -4.03 -6.42 -15.60
C THR A 505 -3.92 -5.88 -14.17
N ASN A 506 -5.04 -5.66 -13.49
CA ASN A 506 -5.05 -5.24 -12.09
C ASN A 506 -4.57 -6.35 -11.14
N GLU A 507 -4.92 -7.61 -11.41
CA GLU A 507 -4.41 -8.77 -10.67
C GLU A 507 -2.90 -8.91 -10.83
N GLN A 508 -2.39 -8.76 -12.07
CA GLN A 508 -0.94 -8.69 -12.31
C GLN A 508 -0.28 -7.55 -11.54
N ALA A 509 -0.94 -6.40 -11.43
CA ALA A 509 -0.46 -5.27 -10.62
C ALA A 509 -0.45 -5.61 -9.12
N GLN A 510 -1.40 -6.40 -8.61
CA GLN A 510 -1.43 -6.90 -7.22
C GLN A 510 -0.26 -7.85 -6.95
N ASP A 511 0.00 -8.77 -7.86
CA ASP A 511 1.10 -9.73 -7.72
C ASP A 511 2.46 -9.02 -7.76
N ALA A 512 2.68 -8.15 -8.77
CA ALA A 512 3.88 -7.33 -8.85
C ALA A 512 4.04 -6.43 -7.62
N PHE A 513 2.93 -5.97 -7.03
CA PHE A 513 2.95 -5.18 -5.82
C PHE A 513 3.41 -6.01 -4.60
N ALA A 514 2.93 -7.25 -4.45
CA ALA A 514 3.37 -8.14 -3.38
C ALA A 514 4.87 -8.46 -3.48
N GLU A 515 5.38 -8.63 -4.71
CA GLU A 515 6.82 -8.76 -4.98
C GLU A 515 7.58 -7.48 -4.59
N ALA A 516 7.11 -6.30 -5.00
CA ALA A 516 7.74 -5.02 -4.68
C ALA A 516 7.75 -4.73 -3.17
N ALA A 517 6.67 -5.05 -2.45
CA ALA A 517 6.58 -4.90 -1.01
C ALA A 517 7.57 -5.81 -0.27
N SER A 518 7.78 -7.03 -0.77
CA SER A 518 8.77 -7.97 -0.22
C SER A 518 10.22 -7.55 -0.53
N ALA A 519 10.42 -6.70 -1.53
CA ALA A 519 11.72 -6.19 -1.96
C ALA A 519 12.11 -4.85 -1.28
N ILE A 520 11.33 -4.34 -0.33
CA ILE A 520 11.65 -3.08 0.38
C ILE A 520 13.05 -3.18 1.00
N GLY A 521 13.92 -2.22 0.67
CA GLY A 521 15.30 -2.19 1.16
C GLY A 521 16.32 -2.88 0.26
N THR A 522 15.87 -3.58 -0.79
CA THR A 522 16.76 -4.19 -1.80
C THR A 522 16.97 -3.26 -3.00
N ASP A 523 18.03 -3.49 -3.77
CA ASP A 523 18.32 -2.76 -5.01
C ASP A 523 17.26 -2.99 -6.09
N GLY A 524 16.55 -4.13 -6.04
CA GLY A 524 15.47 -4.47 -6.97
C GLY A 524 14.16 -3.72 -6.75
N PHE A 525 14.00 -3.01 -5.62
CA PHE A 525 12.75 -2.32 -5.27
C PHE A 525 12.28 -1.36 -6.36
N GLN A 526 13.20 -0.56 -6.92
CA GLN A 526 12.85 0.50 -7.87
C GLN A 526 12.30 -0.09 -9.18
N GLN A 527 12.96 -1.13 -9.70
CA GLN A 527 12.55 -1.83 -10.92
C GLN A 527 11.20 -2.52 -10.73
N GLN A 528 10.97 -3.15 -9.58
CA GLN A 528 9.68 -3.76 -9.27
C GLN A 528 8.59 -2.71 -9.18
N MET A 529 8.88 -1.56 -8.57
CA MET A 529 7.91 -0.49 -8.44
C MET A 529 7.58 0.19 -9.77
N GLU A 530 8.52 0.27 -10.70
CA GLU A 530 8.26 0.69 -12.09
C GLU A 530 7.28 -0.27 -12.77
N ARG A 531 7.52 -1.58 -12.69
CA ARG A 531 6.61 -2.61 -13.22
C ARG A 531 5.20 -2.48 -12.64
N VAL A 532 5.08 -2.27 -11.33
CA VAL A 532 3.78 -2.06 -10.68
C VAL A 532 3.09 -0.81 -11.23
N ASN A 533 3.83 0.28 -11.42
CA ASN A 533 3.27 1.52 -11.95
C ASN A 533 2.77 1.37 -13.40
N GLU A 534 3.50 0.63 -14.24
CA GLU A 534 3.11 0.33 -15.61
C GLU A 534 1.82 -0.50 -15.66
N LEU A 535 1.78 -1.63 -14.94
CA LEU A 535 0.61 -2.50 -14.87
C LEU A 535 -0.61 -1.76 -14.32
N ARG A 536 -0.42 -0.98 -13.25
CA ARG A 536 -1.48 -0.15 -12.69
C ARG A 536 -2.01 0.87 -13.70
N GLN A 537 -1.13 1.54 -14.43
CA GLN A 537 -1.52 2.53 -15.42
C GLN A 537 -2.28 1.87 -16.58
N ALA A 538 -1.83 0.70 -17.04
CA ALA A 538 -2.52 -0.10 -18.04
C ALA A 538 -3.92 -0.54 -17.56
N ALA A 539 -4.02 -1.08 -16.34
CA ALA A 539 -5.29 -1.48 -15.74
C ALA A 539 -6.27 -0.31 -15.61
N LYS A 540 -5.76 0.86 -15.20
CA LYS A 540 -6.56 2.09 -15.14
C LYS A 540 -7.07 2.52 -16.51
N THR A 541 -6.21 2.54 -17.53
CA THR A 541 -6.61 2.91 -18.90
C THR A 541 -7.66 1.95 -19.44
N ALA A 542 -7.44 0.65 -19.32
CA ALA A 542 -8.40 -0.37 -19.75
C ALA A 542 -9.75 -0.22 -19.04
N MET A 543 -9.73 0.06 -17.73
CA MET A 543 -10.96 0.32 -16.96
C MET A 543 -11.68 1.60 -17.42
N GLN A 544 -10.94 2.65 -17.77
CA GLN A 544 -11.55 3.88 -18.31
C GLN A 544 -12.24 3.61 -19.65
N GLU A 545 -11.61 2.84 -20.53
CA GLU A 545 -12.20 2.45 -21.81
C GLU A 545 -13.45 1.60 -21.63
N ALA A 546 -13.43 0.63 -20.70
CA ALA A 546 -14.63 -0.14 -20.35
C ALA A 546 -15.75 0.77 -19.83
N LEU A 547 -15.45 1.74 -18.96
CA LEU A 547 -16.46 2.65 -18.42
C LEU A 547 -17.03 3.62 -19.46
N GLU A 548 -16.28 4.03 -20.47
CA GLU A 548 -16.83 4.82 -21.58
C GLU A 548 -17.80 3.97 -22.42
N LEU A 549 -17.45 2.72 -22.76
CA LEU A 549 -18.37 1.80 -23.43
C LEU A 549 -19.64 1.58 -22.60
N LEU A 550 -19.51 1.42 -21.28
CA LEU A 550 -20.65 1.26 -20.39
C LEU A 550 -21.63 2.43 -20.49
N LYS A 551 -21.12 3.67 -20.57
CA LYS A 551 -21.98 4.86 -20.74
C LYS A 551 -22.71 4.84 -22.09
N GLU A 552 -22.04 4.40 -23.14
CA GLU A 552 -22.66 4.28 -24.46
C GLU A 552 -23.76 3.21 -24.46
N ILE A 553 -23.49 2.04 -23.86
CA ILE A 553 -24.49 0.97 -23.67
C ILE A 553 -25.70 1.48 -22.88
N MET A 554 -25.48 2.20 -21.78
CA MET A 554 -26.57 2.75 -20.97
C MET A 554 -27.43 3.75 -21.75
N ARG A 555 -26.83 4.57 -22.63
CA ARG A 555 -27.59 5.49 -23.50
C ARG A 555 -28.40 4.72 -24.54
N ALA A 556 -27.77 3.79 -25.24
CA ALA A 556 -28.44 2.99 -26.27
C ALA A 556 -29.59 2.16 -25.68
N THR A 557 -29.38 1.54 -24.51
CA THR A 557 -30.43 0.80 -23.80
C THR A 557 -31.60 1.71 -23.42
N LYS A 558 -31.34 2.94 -22.97
CA LYS A 558 -32.39 3.92 -22.66
C LYS A 558 -33.19 4.33 -23.90
N GLU A 559 -32.52 4.48 -25.04
CA GLU A 559 -33.17 4.79 -26.32
C GLU A 559 -34.08 3.64 -26.78
N LEU A 560 -33.65 2.39 -26.63
CA LEU A 560 -34.48 1.20 -26.91
C LEU A 560 -35.70 1.15 -25.99
N GLN A 561 -35.52 1.36 -24.68
CA GLN A 561 -36.63 1.39 -23.72
C GLN A 561 -37.64 2.52 -24.00
N GLY A 562 -37.18 3.64 -24.56
CA GLY A 562 -38.05 4.76 -24.96
C GLY A 562 -38.90 4.48 -26.20
N GLN A 563 -38.58 3.45 -26.99
CA GLN A 563 -39.37 3.03 -28.16
C GLN A 563 -40.56 2.13 -27.79
N THR A 564 -40.62 1.68 -26.55
CA THR A 564 -41.67 0.79 -25.99
C THR A 564 -42.98 1.53 -25.64
N ILE A 565 -43.26 2.70 -26.23
CA ILE A 565 -44.44 3.54 -25.93
C ILE A 565 -45.51 3.43 -27.03
#